data_AF-A0AAE3E0C7-F1
#
_entry.id   AF-A0AAE3E0C7-F1
#
_cell.length_a   1.000
_cell.length_b   1.000
_cell.length_c   1.000
_cell.angle_alpha   90.00
_cell.angle_beta   90.00
_cell.angle_gamma   90.00
#
_symmetry.space_group_name_H-M   'P 1'
#
loop_
_entity.id
_entity.type
_entity.pdbx_description
1 polymer ?
#
loop_
_entity_poly.entity_id
_entity_poly.type
_entity_poly.pdbx_seq_one_letter_code
_entity_poly.pdbx_strand_id
1 'polypeptide(L)'
;MNKQFVLNTIKDFESWEVGQCVTFRYKSSNKVEYELTIKKEEPKYFPFIVTVTGTRTGTPETIGRRYTSVERAFLHIFNCFNENANEKDDYDSLEEALDKISLKIEFQKGEKQYGNL
;
A
#
# COMPACT_ATOMS: atom_id res chain seq x y z
N MET A 1 4.16 -1.03 6.74
CA MET A 1 2.82 -0.40 6.66
C MET A 1 1.81 -1.19 7.51
N ASN A 2 0.89 -0.52 8.22
CA ASN A 2 -0.15 -1.16 9.05
C ASN A 2 -1.55 -0.59 8.74
N LYS A 3 -2.62 -1.23 9.26
CA LYS A 3 -4.02 -0.84 9.01
C LYS A 3 -4.31 0.61 9.42
N GLN A 4 -3.83 1.04 10.59
CA GLN A 4 -4.09 2.39 11.09
C GLN A 4 -3.50 3.49 10.17
N PHE A 5 -2.29 3.27 9.64
CA PHE A 5 -1.67 4.19 8.69
C PHE A 5 -2.53 4.38 7.43
N VAL A 6 -3.06 3.29 6.88
CA VAL A 6 -3.91 3.32 5.68
C VAL A 6 -5.20 4.10 5.96
N LEU A 7 -5.89 3.76 7.05
CA LEU A 7 -7.14 4.41 7.43
C LEU A 7 -6.96 5.91 7.71
N ASN A 8 -5.89 6.29 8.41
CA ASN A 8 -5.58 7.70 8.65
C ASN A 8 -5.25 8.41 7.33
N THR A 9 -4.47 7.80 6.44
CA THR A 9 -4.13 8.40 5.14
C THR A 9 -5.38 8.68 4.32
N ILE A 10 -6.32 7.72 4.26
CA ILE A 10 -7.60 7.90 3.56
C ILE A 10 -8.42 9.03 4.19
N LYS A 11 -8.61 8.99 5.50
CA LYS A 11 -9.39 9.98 6.25
C LYS A 11 -8.84 11.40 6.07
N ASP A 12 -7.53 11.55 6.15
CA ASP A 12 -6.89 12.86 6.16
C ASP A 12 -6.70 13.42 4.74
N PHE A 13 -6.75 12.58 3.70
CA PHE A 13 -6.42 12.97 2.32
C PHE A 13 -7.29 14.12 1.77
N GLU A 14 -8.56 14.18 2.14
CA GLU A 14 -9.44 15.29 1.71
C GLU A 14 -8.89 16.64 2.17
N SER A 15 -8.30 16.69 3.38
CA SER A 15 -7.72 17.89 3.97
C SER A 15 -6.32 18.24 3.46
N TRP A 16 -5.67 17.34 2.71
CA TRP A 16 -4.33 17.60 2.20
C TRP A 16 -4.30 18.76 1.22
N GLU A 17 -3.19 19.49 1.22
CA GLU A 17 -2.89 20.48 0.19
C GLU A 17 -2.44 19.81 -1.11
N VAL A 18 -2.59 20.50 -2.25
CA VAL A 18 -2.09 20.01 -3.53
C VAL A 18 -0.56 19.85 -3.45
N GLY A 19 -0.06 18.70 -3.87
CA GLY A 19 1.36 18.35 -3.79
C GLY A 19 1.80 17.80 -2.43
N GLN A 20 0.96 17.88 -1.39
CA GLN A 20 1.24 17.21 -0.11
C GLN A 20 1.37 15.70 -0.33
N CYS A 21 2.33 15.10 0.35
CA CYS A 21 2.64 13.69 0.18
C CYS A 21 3.03 13.01 1.50
N VAL A 22 2.96 11.69 1.47
CA VAL A 22 3.53 10.82 2.51
C VAL A 22 4.37 9.74 1.84
N THR A 23 5.55 9.49 2.40
CA THR A 23 6.45 8.41 1.96
C THR A 23 6.51 7.32 3.02
N PHE A 24 6.46 6.06 2.60
CA PHE A 24 6.46 4.92 3.49
C PHE A 24 7.07 3.69 2.83
N ARG A 25 7.51 2.74 3.66
CA ARG A 25 7.97 1.42 3.21
C ARG A 25 6.86 0.39 3.27
N TYR A 26 6.75 -0.36 2.19
CA TYR A 26 5.82 -1.47 2.03
C TYR A 26 6.58 -2.73 1.65
N LYS A 27 6.37 -3.80 2.40
CA LYS A 27 6.88 -5.13 2.09
C LYS A 27 5.71 -6.02 1.71
N SER A 28 5.70 -6.50 0.48
CA SER A 28 4.66 -7.37 -0.03
C SER A 28 4.73 -8.79 0.51
N SER A 29 3.68 -9.57 0.27
CA SER A 29 3.60 -11.02 0.53
C SER A 29 4.79 -11.78 -0.06
N ASN A 30 5.22 -11.39 -1.27
CA ASN A 30 6.35 -11.99 -1.99
C ASN A 30 7.72 -11.50 -1.51
N LYS A 31 7.78 -10.86 -0.33
CA LYS A 31 8.98 -10.28 0.30
C LYS A 31 9.66 -9.19 -0.53
N VAL A 32 8.99 -8.66 -1.55
CA VAL A 32 9.46 -7.50 -2.29
C VAL A 32 9.21 -6.25 -1.45
N GLU A 33 10.21 -5.39 -1.33
CA GLU A 33 10.10 -4.14 -0.59
C GLU A 33 10.10 -2.95 -1.55
N TYR A 34 9.22 -2.00 -1.28
CA TYR A 34 9.10 -0.75 -2.00
C TYR A 34 9.20 0.43 -1.03
N GLU A 35 9.88 1.48 -1.48
CA GLU A 35 9.72 2.82 -0.91
C GLU A 35 8.73 3.58 -1.80
N LEU A 36 7.56 3.87 -1.24
CA LEU A 36 6.42 4.43 -1.96
C LEU A 36 6.10 5.83 -1.44
N THR A 37 5.61 6.68 -2.34
CA THR A 37 5.09 8.01 -2.03
C THR A 37 3.68 8.15 -2.57
N ILE A 38 2.73 8.49 -1.71
CA ILE A 38 1.39 8.93 -2.09
C ILE A 38 1.39 10.45 -2.10
N LYS A 39 0.97 11.08 -3.20
CA LYS A 39 0.92 12.54 -3.36
C LYS A 39 -0.45 12.97 -3.86
N LYS A 40 -1.01 14.04 -3.28
CA LYS A 40 -2.22 14.69 -3.80
C LYS A 40 -1.92 15.42 -5.10
N GLU A 41 -2.68 15.14 -6.14
CA GLU A 41 -2.45 15.68 -7.46
C GLU A 41 -3.07 17.06 -7.69
N GLU A 42 -2.52 17.77 -8.66
CA GLU A 42 -3.09 19.03 -9.13
C GLU A 42 -4.46 18.80 -9.82
N PRO A 43 -5.42 19.72 -9.67
CA PRO A 43 -6.76 19.60 -10.27
C PRO A 43 -6.76 19.36 -11.79
N LYS A 44 -5.72 19.79 -12.51
CA LYS A 44 -5.56 19.57 -13.97
C LYS A 44 -5.50 18.09 -14.38
N TYR A 45 -5.21 17.19 -13.43
CA TYR A 45 -5.13 15.75 -13.67
C TYR A 45 -6.45 15.01 -13.42
N PHE A 46 -7.54 15.73 -13.13
CA PHE A 46 -8.88 15.13 -12.96
C PHE A 46 -9.23 14.18 -14.12
N PRO A 47 -9.77 12.98 -13.86
CA PRO A 47 -10.33 12.49 -12.58
C PRO A 47 -9.29 11.92 -11.60
N PHE A 48 -8.00 11.96 -11.91
CA PHE A 48 -6.97 11.44 -11.02
C PHE A 48 -6.59 12.47 -9.96
N ILE A 49 -6.87 12.13 -8.70
CA ILE A 49 -6.66 13.03 -7.55
C ILE A 49 -5.42 12.66 -6.73
N VAL A 50 -4.85 11.48 -6.96
CA VAL A 50 -3.70 10.96 -6.23
C VAL A 50 -2.72 10.28 -7.17
N THR A 51 -1.43 10.41 -6.89
CA THR A 51 -0.37 9.67 -7.56
C THR A 51 0.43 8.86 -6.55
N VAL A 52 0.75 7.62 -6.93
CA VAL A 52 1.72 6.79 -6.25
C VAL A 52 2.96 6.72 -7.10
N THR A 53 4.11 7.07 -6.53
CA THR A 53 5.43 6.79 -7.10
C THR A 53 6.24 5.92 -6.16
N GLY A 54 7.24 5.21 -6.68
CA GLY A 54 8.16 4.51 -5.80
C GLY A 54 9.27 3.77 -6.51
N THR A 55 10.16 3.21 -5.70
CA THR A 55 11.31 2.41 -6.12
C THR A 55 11.24 1.06 -5.42
N ARG A 56 11.58 0.00 -6.14
CA ARG A 56 11.79 -1.31 -5.52
C ARG A 56 13.16 -1.33 -4.86
N THR A 57 13.21 -1.72 -3.59
CA THR A 57 14.46 -1.77 -2.85
C THR A 57 15.42 -2.78 -3.47
N GLY A 58 16.65 -2.34 -3.74
CA GLY A 58 17.71 -3.18 -4.30
C GLY A 58 17.68 -3.36 -5.81
N THR A 59 16.78 -2.70 -6.53
CA THR A 59 16.74 -2.70 -8.01
C THR A 59 16.56 -1.28 -8.55
N PRO A 60 16.85 -1.02 -9.84
CA PRO A 60 16.54 0.26 -10.47
C PRO A 60 15.05 0.39 -10.87
N GLU A 61 14.21 -0.60 -10.55
CA GLU A 61 12.80 -0.60 -10.94
C GLU A 61 12.05 0.52 -10.21
N THR A 62 11.30 1.29 -10.99
CA THR A 62 10.45 2.38 -10.49
C THR A 62 9.00 2.11 -10.86
N ILE A 63 8.09 2.67 -10.07
CA ILE A 63 6.68 2.70 -10.38
C ILE A 63 6.14 4.12 -10.28
N GLY A 64 5.18 4.45 -11.15
CA GLY A 64 4.46 5.70 -11.13
C GLY A 64 3.07 5.52 -11.72
N ARG A 65 2.01 5.75 -10.93
CA ARG A 65 0.64 5.62 -11.41
C ARG A 65 -0.30 6.58 -10.69
N ARG A 66 -1.32 7.05 -11.41
CA ARG A 66 -2.36 7.93 -10.85
C ARG A 66 -3.64 7.16 -10.59
N TYR A 67 -4.40 7.57 -9.58
CA TYR A 67 -5.65 6.96 -9.18
C TYR A 67 -6.72 8.00 -8.92
N THR A 68 -7.97 7.59 -9.07
CA THR A 68 -9.15 8.42 -8.81
C THR A 68 -9.51 8.46 -7.32
N SER A 69 -8.93 7.59 -6.50
CA SER A 69 -9.10 7.60 -5.05
C SER A 69 -7.89 6.97 -4.34
N VAL A 70 -7.72 7.29 -3.06
CA VAL A 70 -6.65 6.76 -2.21
C VAL A 70 -6.87 5.27 -1.92
N GLU A 71 -8.13 4.84 -1.80
CA GLU A 71 -8.50 3.44 -1.60
C GLU A 71 -8.07 2.58 -2.77
N ARG A 72 -8.31 3.04 -4.00
CA ARG A 72 -7.86 2.33 -5.21
C ARG A 72 -6.34 2.27 -5.28
N ALA A 73 -5.65 3.32 -4.86
CA ALA A 73 -4.20 3.34 -4.77
C ALA A 73 -3.69 2.26 -3.79
N PHE A 74 -4.25 2.21 -2.57
CA PHE A 74 -3.86 1.22 -1.58
C PHE A 74 -4.20 -0.22 -1.99
N LEU A 75 -5.37 -0.46 -2.57
CA LEU A 75 -5.73 -1.80 -3.06
C LEU A 75 -4.72 -2.30 -4.09
N HIS A 76 -4.33 -1.45 -5.05
CA HIS A 76 -3.34 -1.81 -6.06
C HIS A 76 -1.93 -2.01 -5.46
N ILE A 77 -1.54 -1.22 -4.45
CA ILE A 77 -0.31 -1.47 -3.67
C ILE A 77 -0.35 -2.84 -2.99
N PHE A 78 -1.49 -3.21 -2.39
CA PHE A 78 -1.65 -4.51 -1.72
C PHE A 78 -1.61 -5.69 -2.69
N ASN A 79 -2.13 -5.50 -3.90
CA ASN A 79 -2.00 -6.44 -5.02
C ASN A 79 -0.64 -6.33 -5.74
N CYS A 80 0.39 -5.77 -5.10
CA CYS A 80 1.75 -5.66 -5.64
C CYS A 80 1.86 -4.96 -7.00
N PHE A 81 0.93 -4.06 -7.28
CA PHE A 81 0.79 -3.41 -8.58
C PHE A 81 0.58 -4.40 -9.74
N ASN A 82 -0.18 -5.46 -9.50
CA ASN A 82 -0.51 -6.44 -10.53
C ASN A 82 -1.28 -5.77 -11.69
N GLU A 83 -0.66 -5.74 -12.87
CA GLU A 83 -1.27 -5.27 -14.11
C GLU A 83 -1.57 -6.43 -15.08
N ASN A 84 -1.23 -7.66 -14.71
CA ASN A 84 -1.41 -8.83 -15.56
C ASN A 84 -2.85 -9.32 -15.49
N ALA A 85 -3.62 -9.13 -16.57
CA ALA A 85 -5.01 -9.56 -16.67
C ALA A 85 -5.22 -11.08 -16.53
N ASN A 86 -4.16 -11.89 -16.71
CA ASN A 86 -4.21 -13.34 -16.55
C ASN A 86 -3.87 -13.80 -15.13
N GLU A 87 -3.39 -12.90 -14.27
CA GLU A 87 -3.08 -13.19 -12.87
C GLU A 87 -4.16 -12.54 -11.99
N LYS A 88 -4.80 -13.36 -11.15
CA LYS A 88 -5.80 -12.86 -10.20
C LYS A 88 -5.09 -12.08 -9.10
N ASP A 89 -5.67 -10.94 -8.74
CA ASP A 89 -5.32 -10.17 -7.55
C ASP A 89 -5.48 -11.00 -6.25
N ASP A 90 -4.60 -10.73 -5.28
CA ASP A 90 -4.62 -11.35 -3.95
C ASP A 90 -5.83 -10.89 -3.11
N TYR A 91 -6.36 -9.70 -3.41
CA TYR A 91 -7.48 -9.07 -2.73
C TYR A 91 -8.44 -8.43 -3.73
N ASP A 92 -9.73 -8.72 -3.58
CA ASP A 92 -10.78 -8.14 -4.42
C ASP A 92 -11.26 -6.77 -3.87
N SER A 93 -10.93 -6.44 -2.61
CA SER A 93 -11.28 -5.17 -1.98
C SER A 93 -10.24 -4.69 -0.95
N LEU A 94 -10.26 -3.38 -0.65
CA LEU A 94 -9.38 -2.81 0.38
C LEU A 94 -9.71 -3.35 1.78
N GLU A 95 -10.99 -3.55 2.08
CA GLU A 95 -11.44 -4.11 3.36
C GLU A 95 -10.83 -5.50 3.58
N GLU A 96 -10.94 -6.38 2.58
CA GLU A 96 -10.33 -7.71 2.61
C GLU A 96 -8.81 -7.63 2.84
N ALA A 97 -8.12 -6.72 2.15
CA ALA A 97 -6.68 -6.52 2.31
C ALA A 97 -6.30 -6.09 3.73
N LEU A 98 -7.05 -5.13 4.30
CA LEU A 98 -6.79 -4.60 5.64
C LEU A 98 -7.02 -5.64 6.74
N ASP A 99 -8.02 -6.51 6.58
CA ASP A 99 -8.28 -7.57 7.55
C ASP A 99 -7.20 -8.63 7.53
N LYS A 100 -6.71 -9.06 6.36
CA LYS A 100 -5.57 -10.00 6.30
C LYS A 100 -4.27 -9.41 6.83
N ILE A 101 -4.02 -8.10 6.67
CA ILE A 101 -2.85 -7.42 7.25
C ILE A 101 -2.96 -7.36 8.78
N SER A 102 -4.15 -7.11 9.31
CA SER A 102 -4.39 -7.08 10.75
C SER A 102 -4.14 -8.45 11.39
N LEU A 103 -4.63 -9.51 10.73
CA LEU A 103 -4.36 -10.89 11.15
C LEU A 103 -2.86 -11.20 11.16
N LYS A 104 -2.11 -10.82 10.11
CA LYS A 104 -0.64 -11.05 10.07
C LYS A 104 0.13 -10.34 11.19
N ILE A 105 -0.37 -9.23 11.72
CA ILE A 105 0.25 -8.53 12.87
C ILE A 105 -0.10 -9.24 14.19
N GLU A 106 -1.30 -9.80 14.32
CA GLU A 106 -1.71 -10.55 15.51
C GLU A 106 -1.04 -11.93 15.61
N PHE A 107 -0.79 -12.61 14.49
CA PHE A 107 -0.13 -13.92 14.45
C PHE A 107 1.40 -13.91 14.68
N GLN A 108 2.03 -12.74 14.85
CA GLN A 108 3.47 -12.67 15.19
C GLN A 108 3.76 -12.79 16.70
N LYS A 109 2.74 -13.05 17.54
CA LYS A 109 2.91 -13.26 18.99
C LYS A 109 2.96 -14.76 19.34
N GLY A 110 4.16 -15.34 19.25
CA GLY A 110 4.60 -16.40 20.17
C GLY A 110 4.75 -17.82 19.61
N GLU A 111 5.94 -18.16 19.13
CA GLU A 111 6.52 -19.48 19.39
C GLU A 111 7.58 -19.33 20.48
N LYS A 112 7.24 -19.66 21.72
CA LYS A 112 8.25 -20.03 22.72
C LYS A 112 8.30 -21.55 22.78
N GLN A 113 9.27 -22.15 22.10
CA GLN A 113 9.69 -23.51 22.43
C GLN A 113 10.69 -23.41 23.59
N TYR A 114 10.27 -23.78 24.79
CA TYR A 114 11.21 -24.16 25.84
C TYR A 114 11.51 -25.64 25.64
N GLY A 115 12.70 -25.95 25.12
CA GLY A 115 13.27 -27.28 25.22
C GLY A 115 13.63 -27.54 26.68
N ASN A 116 13.10 -28.63 27.25
CA ASN A 116 13.59 -29.15 28.51
C ASN A 116 14.84 -29.99 28.21
N LEU A 117 15.98 -29.53 28.74
CA LEU A 117 17.12 -30.37 29.09
C LEU A 117 16.82 -31.10 30.41
#